data_AF-X1PBT9-F1
#
_entry.id   AF-X1PBT9-F1
#
_cell.length_a   1.000
_cell.length_b   1.000
_cell.length_c   1.000
_cell.angle_alpha   90.00
_cell.angle_beta   90.00
_cell.angle_gamma   90.00
#
_symmetry.space_group_name_H-M   'P 1'
#
loop_
_entity.id
_entity.type
_entity.pdbx_description
1 polymer ?
#
loop_
_entity_poly.entity_id
_entity_poly.type
_entity_poly.pdbx_seq_one_letter_code
_entity_poly.pdbx_strand_id
1 'polypeptide(L)' 'VFEFVEGIKAQGYSILMVEQNVRKALELADHAYLIESGRLQFHGGKEDFVQNPYIKKAYLGI' A
#
# COMPACT_ATOMS: atom_id res chain seq x y z
N VAL A 1 -14.06 -7.73 0.28
CA VAL A 1 -13.63 -6.39 -0.22
C VAL A 1 -12.34 -6.50 -1.01
N PHE A 2 -11.26 -7.07 -0.47
CA PHE A 2 -9.99 -7.16 -1.19
C PHE A 2 -10.03 -8.03 -2.47
N GLU A 3 -10.66 -9.21 -2.43
CA GLU A 3 -10.89 -10.03 -3.64
C GLU A 3 -11.71 -9.29 -4.71
N PHE A 4 -12.63 -8.41 -4.28
CA PHE A 4 -13.41 -7.59 -5.19
C PHE A 4 -12.55 -6.49 -5.84
N VAL A 5 -11.63 -5.89 -5.09
CA VAL A 5 -10.64 -4.93 -5.61
C VAL A 5 -9.72 -5.59 -6.64
N GLU A 6 -9.27 -6.83 -6.38
CA GLU A 6 -8.50 -7.62 -7.36
C GLU A 6 -9.29 -7.87 -8.65
N GLY A 7 -10.58 -8.22 -8.53
CA GLY A 7 -11.46 -8.43 -9.67
C GLY A 7 -11.67 -7.16 -10.52
N ILE A 8 -11.73 -5.98 -9.89
CA ILE A 8 -11.81 -4.69 -10.61
C ILE A 8 -10.47 -4.37 -11.28
N LYS A 9 -9.35 -4.56 -10.59
CA LYS A 9 -8.00 -4.35 -11.14
C LYS A 9 -7.75 -5.23 -12.35
N ALA A 10 -8.18 -6.49 -12.30
CA ALA A 10 -8.06 -7.45 -13.41
C ALA A 10 -8.84 -7.04 -14.67
N GLN A 11 -9.85 -6.20 -14.54
CA GLN A 11 -10.60 -5.62 -15.67
C GLN A 11 -9.89 -4.39 -16.29
N GLY A 12 -8.74 -3.98 -15.77
CA GLY A 12 -7.94 -2.86 -16.29
C GLY A 12 -8.32 -1.49 -15.72
N TYR A 13 -9.19 -1.44 -14.71
CA TYR A 13 -9.53 -0.18 -14.04
C TYR A 13 -8.40 0.27 -13.11
N SER A 14 -8.16 1.59 -13.09
CA SER A 14 -7.31 2.22 -12.08
C SER A 14 -8.09 2.42 -10.79
N ILE A 15 -7.47 2.07 -9.66
CA ILE A 15 -8.11 2.13 -8.33
C ILE A 15 -7.23 2.97 -7.42
N LEU A 16 -7.83 3.97 -6.77
CA LEU A 16 -7.25 4.65 -5.61
C LEU A 16 -7.97 4.17 -4.36
N MET A 17 -7.23 3.63 -3.41
CA MET A 17 -7.76 3.07 -2.18
C MET A 17 -7.05 3.72 -0.98
N VAL A 18 -7.82 4.06 0.05
CA VAL A 18 -7.31 4.59 1.32
C VAL A 18 -7.57 3.54 2.39
N GLU A 19 -6.52 3.08 3.06
CA GLU A 19 -6.59 2.00 4.02
C GLU A 19 -5.80 2.30 5.29
N GLN A 20 -6.33 1.87 6.43
CA GLN A 20 -5.60 1.88 7.70
C GLN A 20 -4.71 0.65 7.85
N ASN A 21 -5.05 -0.45 7.17
CA ASN A 21 -4.23 -1.67 7.17
C ASN A 21 -3.15 -1.60 6.08
N VAL A 22 -2.01 -1.02 6.44
CA VAL A 22 -0.86 -0.82 5.53
C VAL A 22 -0.39 -2.13 4.92
N ARG A 23 -0.32 -3.22 5.69
CA ARG A 23 0.13 -4.52 5.18
C ARG A 23 -0.76 -5.01 4.04
N LYS A 24 -2.07 -5.05 4.24
CA LYS A 24 -3.02 -5.52 3.21
C LYS A 24 -3.05 -4.58 1.99
N ALA A 25 -2.94 -3.27 2.21
CA ALA A 25 -2.86 -2.31 1.12
C ALA A 25 -1.62 -2.57 0.23
N LEU A 26 -0.47 -2.82 0.84
CA LEU A 26 0.77 -3.11 0.12
C LEU A 26 0.78 -4.48 -0.59
N GLU A 27 -0.03 -5.44 -0.14
CA GLU A 27 -0.16 -6.73 -0.83
C GLU A 27 -0.76 -6.55 -2.24
N LEU A 28 -1.64 -5.55 -2.43
CA LEU A 28 -2.43 -5.34 -3.65
C LEU A 28 -1.99 -4.16 -4.51
N ALA A 29 -1.41 -3.15 -3.88
CA ALA A 29 -1.03 -1.91 -4.52
C ALA A 29 0.20 -2.09 -5.42
N ASP A 30 0.15 -1.53 -6.62
CA ASP A 30 1.33 -1.40 -7.48
C ASP A 30 2.23 -0.26 -6.96
N HIS A 31 1.59 0.81 -6.48
CA HIS A 31 2.22 1.97 -5.86
C HIS A 31 1.50 2.36 -4.57
N ALA A 32 2.24 2.84 -3.58
CA ALA A 32 1.68 3.30 -2.33
C ALA A 32 2.22 4.67 -1.92
N TYR A 33 1.43 5.36 -1.10
CA TYR A 33 1.75 6.64 -0.49
C TYR A 33 1.43 6.53 1.00
N LEU A 34 2.41 6.80 1.85
CA LEU A 34 2.27 6.83 3.30
C LEU A 34 2.12 8.27 3.76
N ILE A 35 1.00 8.58 4.39
CA ILE A 35 0.72 9.89 4.96
C ILE A 35 0.60 9.74 6.48
N GLU A 36 1.40 10.50 7.23
CA GLU A 36 1.31 10.58 8.68
C GLU A 36 1.20 12.04 9.11
N SER A 37 0.29 12.34 10.03
CA SER A 37 0.09 13.70 10.57
C SER A 37 -0.04 14.78 9.48
N GLY A 38 -0.70 14.44 8.37
CA GLY A 38 -0.92 15.34 7.23
C GLY A 38 0.29 15.56 6.32
N ARG A 39 1.35 14.76 6.45
CA ARG A 39 2.57 14.86 5.63
C ARG A 39 2.84 13.56 4.88
N LEU A 40 3.30 13.67 3.64
CA LEU A 40 3.76 12.53 2.86
C LEU A 40 5.12 12.07 3.40
N GLN A 41 5.15 10.89 3.99
CA GLN A 41 6.34 10.33 4.63
C GLN A 41 7.12 9.42 3.68
N PHE A 42 6.41 8.67 2.84
CA PHE A 42 7.02 7.75 1.88
C PHE A 42 6.12 7.52 0.68
N HIS A 43 6.71 7.30 -0.48
CA HIS A 43 5.99 6.91 -1.70
C HIS A 43 6.90 6.06 -2.58
N GLY A 44 6.33 5.18 -3.39
CA GLY A 44 7.10 4.27 -4.22
C GLY A 44 6.30 3.07 -4.69
N GLY A 45 6.96 2.16 -5.39
CA GLY A 45 6.42 0.86 -5.74
C GLY A 45 6.36 -0.06 -4.52
N LYS A 46 5.62 -1.17 -4.65
CA LYS A 46 5.54 -2.21 -3.60
C LYS A 46 6.91 -2.65 -3.08
N GLU A 47 7.88 -2.81 -3.97
CA GLU A 47 9.24 -3.24 -3.64
C GLU A 47 9.98 -2.23 -2.76
N ASP A 48 9.82 -0.93 -3.01
CA ASP A 48 10.42 0.14 -2.21
C ASP A 48 9.89 0.12 -0.77
N PHE A 49 8.59 -0.13 -0.60
CA PHE A 49 7.95 -0.25 0.72
C PHE A 49 8.44 -1.48 1.49
N VAL A 50 8.55 -2.63 0.82
CA VAL A 50 9.04 -3.87 1.45
C VAL A 50 10.52 -3.73 1.82
N GLN A 51 11.33 -3.00 1.06
CA GLN A 51 12.74 -2.81 1.40
C GLN A 51 12.98 -1.76 2.49
N ASN A 52 12.03 -0.83 2.71
CA ASN A 52 12.18 0.25 3.67
C ASN A 52 12.18 -0.26 5.14
N PRO A 53 13.29 -0.08 5.90
CA PRO A 53 13.39 -0.55 7.29
C PRO A 53 12.38 0.09 8.25
N TYR A 54 12.01 1.35 8.03
CA TYR A 54 10.99 2.04 8.85
C TYR A 54 9.63 1.38 8.67
N ILE A 55 9.24 1.12 7.41
CA ILE A 55 7.94 0.52 7.09
C ILE A 55 7.84 -0.91 7.61
N LYS A 56 8.91 -1.70 7.41
CA LYS A 56 9.02 -3.06 7.95
C LYS A 56 8.75 -3.11 9.46
N LYS A 57 9.43 -2.24 10.22
CA LYS A 57 9.30 -2.17 11.67
C LYS A 57 7.95 -1.62 12.14
N ALA A 58 7.49 -0.53 11.54
CA ALA A 58 6.31 0.20 12.02
C ALA A 58 4.98 -0.45 11.60
N TYR A 59 4.94 -1.13 10.45
CA TYR A 59 3.67 -1.60 9.87
C TYR A 59 3.64 -3.07 9.45
N LEU A 60 4.79 -3.71 9.21
CA LEU A 60 4.83 -5.11 8.79
C LEU A 60 5.26 -6.06 9.92
N GLY A 61 5.85 -5.56 10.99
CA GLY A 61 6.27 -6.35 12.15
C GLY A 61 7.47 -7.28 11.87
N ILE A 62 8.33 -6.91 10.92
CA ILE A 62 9.55 -7.61 10.50
C ILE A 62 10.77 -6.70 10.59
#